data_AF-A0A1Z7YM82-F1
#
_entry.id   AF-A0A1Z7YM82-F1
#
_cell.length_a   1.000
_cell.length_b   1.000
_cell.length_c   1.000
_cell.angle_alpha   90.00
_cell.angle_beta   90.00
_cell.angle_gamma   90.00
#
_symmetry.space_group_name_H-M   'P 1'
#
loop_
_entity.id
_entity.type
_entity.pdbx_description
1 polymer ?
#
loop_
_entity_poly.entity_id
_entity_poly.type
_entity_poly.pdbx_seq_one_letter_code
_entity_poly.pdbx_strand_id
1 'polypeptide(L)'
;MSVFRKADFYKDMVQIGLGRGVDVVEKVHLTISDFVLSRGEVGSVLTDEIKVVRKEHNRHVSDSYQLVRDLNQHLGTSISSLIGSLEQSKSVVAMVDEMYGSKK
;
A
#
# COMPACT_ATOMS: atom_id res chain seq x y z
N MET A 1 -7.08 -10.99 -25.87
CA MET A 1 -6.46 -10.80 -24.53
C MET A 1 -7.53 -10.29 -23.58
N SER A 2 -7.82 -11.05 -22.52
CA SER A 2 -8.87 -10.75 -21.56
C SER A 2 -8.65 -9.39 -20.89
N VAL A 3 -9.71 -8.56 -20.81
CA VAL A 3 -9.70 -7.22 -20.18
C VAL A 3 -9.26 -7.30 -18.71
N PHE A 4 -9.53 -8.43 -18.05
CA PHE A 4 -9.13 -8.73 -16.69
C PHE A 4 -7.61 -8.82 -16.52
N ARG A 5 -6.89 -9.37 -17.51
CA ARG A 5 -5.42 -9.43 -17.50
C ARG A 5 -4.76 -8.05 -17.61
N LYS A 6 -5.44 -7.08 -18.23
CA LYS A 6 -5.01 -5.66 -18.21
C LYS A 6 -5.27 -5.03 -16.85
N ALA A 7 -6.41 -5.33 -16.22
CA ALA A 7 -6.76 -4.78 -14.90
C ALA A 7 -5.77 -5.23 -13.82
N ASP A 8 -5.38 -6.51 -13.81
CA ASP A 8 -4.36 -7.03 -12.87
C ASP A 8 -3.01 -6.34 -13.05
N PHE A 9 -2.57 -6.16 -14.31
CA PHE A 9 -1.31 -5.47 -14.61
C PHE A 9 -1.28 -4.02 -14.09
N TYR A 10 -2.36 -3.27 -14.30
CA TYR A 10 -2.46 -1.89 -13.78
C TYR A 10 -2.53 -1.85 -12.26
N LYS A 11 -3.27 -2.77 -11.64
CA LYS A 11 -3.37 -2.88 -10.18
C LYS A 11 -2.01 -3.20 -9.55
N ASP A 12 -1.25 -4.13 -10.13
CA ASP A 12 0.10 -4.47 -9.65
C ASP A 12 1.09 -3.30 -9.83
N MET A 13 1.02 -2.58 -10.95
CA MET A 13 1.82 -1.36 -11.14
C MET A 13 1.51 -0.29 -10.09
N VAL A 14 0.23 -0.04 -9.79
CA VAL A 14 -0.18 0.94 -8.78
C VAL A 14 0.24 0.49 -7.38
N GLN A 15 0.09 -0.79 -7.04
CA GLN A 15 0.53 -1.34 -5.75
C GLN A 15 2.04 -1.19 -5.54
N ILE A 16 2.85 -1.51 -6.55
CA ILE A 16 4.32 -1.36 -6.51
C ILE A 16 4.70 0.11 -6.40
N GLY A 17 4.02 0.98 -7.16
CA GLY A 17 4.24 2.43 -7.14
C GLY A 17 3.92 3.04 -5.78
N LEU A 18 2.79 2.67 -5.18
CA LEU A 18 2.40 3.12 -3.84
C LEU A 18 3.34 2.59 -2.76
N GLY A 19 3.74 1.32 -2.81
CA GLY A 19 4.70 0.76 -1.85
C GLY A 19 6.03 1.51 -1.85
N ARG A 20 6.62 1.71 -3.03
CA ARG A 20 7.88 2.47 -3.17
C ARG A 20 7.71 3.95 -2.84
N GLY A 21 6.57 4.54 -3.20
CA GLY A 21 6.26 5.94 -2.89
C GLY A 21 6.17 6.18 -1.39
N VAL A 22 5.50 5.28 -0.66
CA VAL A 22 5.40 5.32 0.80
C VAL A 22 6.78 5.23 1.46
N ASP A 23 7.65 4.34 0.98
CA ASP A 23 9.04 4.25 1.50
C ASP A 23 9.83 5.54 1.32
N VAL A 24 9.70 6.20 0.16
CA VAL A 24 10.39 7.46 -0.14
C VAL A 24 9.86 8.59 0.73
N VAL A 25 8.53 8.70 0.86
CA VAL A 25 7.91 9.76 1.66
C VAL A 25 8.23 9.56 3.15
N GLU A 26 8.21 8.33 3.67
CA GLU A 26 8.63 8.04 5.05
C GLU A 26 10.08 8.51 5.29
N LYS A 27 11.00 8.16 4.39
CA LYS A 27 12.41 8.58 4.51
C LYS A 27 12.58 10.08 4.47
N VAL A 28 11.87 10.78 3.59
CA VAL A 28 11.91 12.25 3.51
C VAL A 28 11.36 12.85 4.81
N HIS A 29 10.25 12.34 5.33
CA HIS A 29 9.65 12.81 6.57
C HIS A 29 10.62 12.64 7.75
N LEU A 30 11.19 11.45 7.92
CA LEU A 30 12.19 11.17 8.96
C LEU A 30 13.42 12.08 8.82
N THR A 31 13.90 12.31 7.60
CA THR A 31 15.05 13.19 7.35
C THR A 31 14.77 14.64 7.73
N ILE A 32 13.58 15.16 7.38
CA ILE A 32 13.16 16.52 7.75
C ILE A 32 13.04 16.63 9.27
N SER A 33 12.41 15.65 9.92
CA SER A 33 12.26 15.63 11.38
C SER A 33 13.61 15.55 12.09
N ASP A 34 14.53 14.71 11.62
CA ASP A 34 15.88 14.61 12.18
C ASP A 34 16.63 15.95 12.06
N PHE A 35 16.51 16.64 10.93
CA PHE A 35 17.11 17.96 10.73
C PHE A 35 16.56 19.02 11.69
N VAL A 36 15.23 19.04 11.90
CA VAL A 36 14.58 19.99 12.81
C VAL A 36 14.98 19.70 14.27
N LEU A 37 14.95 18.43 14.67
CA LEU A 37 15.31 18.01 16.04
C LEU A 37 16.79 18.26 16.33
N SER A 38 17.69 18.01 15.39
CA SER A 38 19.12 18.28 15.56
C SER A 38 19.46 19.77 15.67
N ARG A 39 18.63 20.68 15.15
CA ARG A 39 18.78 22.12 15.42
C ARG A 39 18.38 22.49 16.84
N GLY A 40 17.44 21.76 17.45
CA GLY A 40 17.04 21.95 18.86
C GLY A 40 18.07 21.42 19.86
N GLU A 41 18.92 20.45 19.46
CA GLU A 41 19.96 19.84 20.30
C GLU A 41 21.17 20.75 20.58
N VAL A 42 21.27 21.93 19.94
CA VAL A 42 22.39 22.87 20.11
C VAL A 42 22.44 23.47 21.53
N GLY A 43 21.36 23.39 22.31
CA GLY A 43 21.34 23.71 23.74
C GLY A 43 21.50 22.45 24.59
N SER A 44 22.66 22.27 25.24
CA SER A 44 23.05 21.03 25.95
C SER A 44 22.14 20.57 27.12
N VAL A 45 21.09 21.33 27.45
CA VAL A 45 20.23 21.12 28.62
C VAL A 45 19.10 20.12 28.36
N LEU A 46 18.73 19.85 27.10
CA LEU A 46 17.54 19.05 26.74
C LEU A 46 17.88 17.73 26.01
N THR A 47 19.15 17.33 26.03
CA THR A 47 19.68 16.26 25.16
C THR A 47 18.99 14.90 25.36
N ASP A 48 18.59 14.54 26.59
CA ASP A 48 17.96 13.24 26.86
C ASP A 48 16.44 13.24 26.59
N GLU A 49 15.73 14.32 26.93
CA GLU A 49 14.31 14.46 26.60
C GLU A 49 14.09 14.55 25.08
N ILE A 50 14.96 15.27 24.36
CA ILE A 50 14.91 15.37 22.89
C ILE A 50 15.17 14.00 22.24
N LYS A 51 16.06 13.16 22.80
CA LYS A 51 16.26 11.79 22.30
C LYS A 51 15.02 10.92 22.46
N VAL A 52 14.32 11.02 23.59
CA VAL A 52 13.06 10.29 23.82
C VAL A 52 11.99 10.77 22.84
N VAL A 53 11.84 12.08 22.68
CA VAL A 53 10.89 12.69 21.73
C VAL A 53 11.22 12.28 20.29
N ARG A 54 12.50 12.29 19.89
CA ARG A 54 12.95 11.82 18.57
C ARG A 54 12.59 10.36 18.35
N LYS A 55 12.82 9.50 19.34
CA LYS A 55 12.54 8.07 19.25
C LYS A 55 11.04 7.80 19.10
N GLU A 56 10.21 8.43 19.93
CA GLU A 56 8.75 8.28 19.82
C GLU A 56 8.20 8.89 18.54
N HIS A 57 8.73 10.03 18.09
CA HIS A 57 8.35 10.63 16.82
C HIS A 57 8.66 9.69 15.65
N ASN A 58 9.90 9.17 15.57
CA ASN A 58 10.29 8.24 14.51
C ASN A 58 9.45 6.96 14.53
N ARG A 59 9.12 6.47 15.73
CA ARG A 59 8.21 5.32 15.90
C ARG A 59 6.81 5.63 15.36
N HIS A 60 6.21 6.76 15.75
CA HIS A 60 4.88 7.16 15.29
C HIS A 60 4.82 7.39 13.77
N VAL A 61 5.86 8.01 13.20
CA VAL A 61 5.99 8.20 11.76
C VAL A 61 6.03 6.84 11.06
N SER A 62 6.89 5.93 11.54
CA SER A 62 7.00 4.60 10.94
C SER A 62 5.72 3.78 11.07
N ASP A 63 5.07 3.78 12.25
CA ASP A 63 3.78 3.12 12.49
C ASP A 63 2.69 3.66 11.54
N SER A 64 2.68 4.98 11.30
CA SER A 64 1.72 5.61 10.37
C SER A 64 1.94 5.16 8.93
N TYR A 65 3.19 5.13 8.45
CA TYR A 65 3.49 4.65 7.10
C TYR A 65 3.33 3.13 6.96
N GLN A 66 3.56 2.37 8.03
CA GLN A 66 3.24 0.94 8.08
C GLN A 66 1.75 0.71 7.85
N LEU A 67 0.88 1.50 8.48
CA LEU A 67 -0.56 1.42 8.27
C LEU A 67 -0.96 1.74 6.83
N VAL A 68 -0.28 2.69 6.18
CA VAL A 68 -0.48 2.96 4.74
C VAL A 68 -0.04 1.78 3.87
N ARG A 69 1.06 1.09 4.22
CA ARG A 69 1.48 -0.14 3.52
C ARG A 69 0.45 -1.26 3.69
N ASP A 70 -0.04 -1.45 4.90
CA ASP A 70 -1.04 -2.48 5.22
C ASP A 70 -2.36 -2.22 4.48
N LEU A 71 -2.79 -0.96 4.39
CA LEU A 71 -3.93 -0.55 3.58
C LEU A 71 -3.70 -0.83 2.08
N ASN A 72 -2.52 -0.49 1.56
CA ASN A 72 -2.18 -0.76 0.15
C ASN A 72 -2.17 -2.28 -0.16
N GLN A 73 -1.69 -3.11 0.77
CA GLN A 73 -1.77 -4.56 0.64
C GLN A 73 -3.21 -5.06 0.69
N HIS A 74 -3.99 -4.66 1.71
CA HIS A 74 -5.40 -5.07 1.85
C HIS A 74 -6.27 -4.63 0.67
N LEU A 75 -6.06 -3.43 0.14
CA LEU A 75 -6.78 -2.95 -1.04
C LEU A 75 -6.45 -3.80 -2.27
N GLY A 76 -5.17 -4.12 -2.51
CA GLY A 76 -4.83 -4.94 -3.66
C GLY A 76 -5.27 -6.39 -3.52
N THR A 77 -5.24 -7.00 -2.33
CA THR A 77 -5.81 -8.34 -2.13
C THR A 77 -7.32 -8.35 -2.33
N SER A 78 -8.02 -7.31 -1.85
CA SER A 78 -9.46 -7.15 -2.06
C SER A 78 -9.82 -6.96 -3.53
N ILE A 79 -9.07 -6.13 -4.26
CA ILE A 79 -9.26 -5.93 -5.71
C ILE A 79 -8.99 -7.23 -6.47
N SER A 80 -7.92 -7.96 -6.16
CA SER A 80 -7.64 -9.26 -6.78
C SER A 80 -8.73 -10.30 -6.50
N SER A 81 -9.30 -10.31 -5.29
CA SER A 81 -10.43 -11.19 -4.95
C SER A 81 -11.68 -10.84 -5.75
N LEU A 82 -11.99 -9.55 -5.90
CA LEU A 82 -13.12 -9.09 -6.72
C LEU A 82 -12.95 -9.43 -8.20
N ILE A 83 -11.75 -9.20 -8.76
CA ILE A 83 -11.44 -9.57 -10.15
C ILE A 83 -11.58 -11.07 -10.36
N GLY A 84 -10.99 -11.90 -9.49
CA GLY A 84 -11.09 -13.36 -9.58
C GLY A 84 -12.53 -13.88 -9.46
N SER A 85 -13.33 -13.29 -8.56
CA SER A 85 -14.76 -13.65 -8.43
C SER A 85 -15.56 -13.29 -9.69
N LEU A 86 -15.29 -12.13 -10.29
CA LEU A 86 -15.93 -11.69 -11.54
C LEU A 86 -15.52 -12.56 -12.74
N GLU A 87 -14.25 -12.96 -12.83
CA GLU A 87 -13.77 -13.91 -13.84
C GLU A 87 -14.45 -15.27 -13.70
N GLN A 88 -14.54 -15.80 -12.48
CA GLN A 88 -15.20 -17.06 -12.21
C GLN A 88 -16.69 -17.00 -12.54
N SER A 89 -17.37 -15.90 -12.18
CA SER A 89 -18.79 -15.70 -12.52
C SER A 89 -19.03 -15.66 -14.03
N LYS A 90 -18.22 -14.90 -14.79
CA LYS A 90 -18.32 -14.90 -16.27
C LYS A 90 -18.00 -16.25 -16.87
N SER A 91 -17.02 -16.96 -16.35
CA SER A 91 -16.65 -18.30 -16.82
C SER A 91 -17.78 -19.30 -16.58
N VAL A 92 -18.44 -19.23 -15.42
CA VAL A 92 -19.59 -20.11 -15.09
C VAL A 92 -20.78 -19.79 -16.00
N VAL A 93 -21.08 -18.51 -16.24
CA VAL A 93 -22.16 -18.11 -17.16
C VAL A 93 -21.89 -18.59 -18.58
N ALA A 94 -20.66 -18.45 -19.08
CA ALA A 94 -20.28 -18.93 -20.41
C ALA A 94 -20.41 -20.46 -20.53
N MET A 95 -19.99 -21.21 -19.50
CA MET A 95 -20.09 -22.68 -19.49
C MET A 95 -21.56 -23.17 -19.45
N VAL A 96 -22.42 -22.46 -18.71
CA VAL A 96 -23.86 -22.74 -18.66
C VAL A 96 -24.51 -22.44 -20.02
N ASP A 97 -24.17 -21.31 -20.65
CA ASP A 97 -24.71 -20.96 -21.96
C ASP A 97 -24.26 -21.94 -23.04
N GLU A 98 -23.03 -22.48 -22.96
CA GLU A 98 -22.51 -23.52 -23.86
C GLU A 98 -23.20 -24.88 -23.64
N MET A 99 -23.48 -25.25 -22.38
CA MET A 99 -24.19 -26.50 -22.05
C MET A 99 -25.69 -26.46 -22.41
N TYR A 100 -26.35 -25.31 -22.28
CA TYR A 100 -27.80 -25.18 -22.52
C TYR A 100 -28.15 -24.60 -23.90
N GLY A 101 -27.21 -23.92 -24.56
CA GLY A 101 -27.36 -23.37 -25.91
C GLY A 101 -27.21 -24.39 -27.05
N SER A 102 -26.68 -25.59 -26.76
CA SER A 102 -26.52 -26.67 -27.76
C SER A 102 -27.79 -27.48 -28.04
N LYS A 103 -28.96 -27.07 -27.52
CA LYS A 103 -30.26 -27.62 -27.95
C LYS A 103 -31.00 -26.66 -28.87
N LYS A 104 -30.52 -26.52 -30.10
CA LYS A 104 -31.34 -26.19 -31.27
C LYS A 104 -30.83 -26.93 -32.48
#